data_AF-A0A2B7Z5B6-F1
#
_entry.id   AF-A0A2B7Z5B6-F1
#
_cell.length_a   1.000
_cell.length_b   1.000
_cell.length_c   1.000
_cell.angle_alpha   90.00
_cell.angle_beta   90.00
_cell.angle_gamma   90.00
#
_symmetry.space_group_name_H-M   'P 1'
#
loop_
_entity.id
_entity.type
_entity.pdbx_description
1 polymer ?
#
loop_
_entity_poly.entity_id
_entity_poly.type
_entity_poly.pdbx_seq_one_letter_code
_entity_poly.pdbx_strand_id
1 'polypeptide(L)'
;MSLIDESSSQGDEVDFKALKASNLCLAERLKLEHYDCTECSAAIKGEQISFALGFLVSRLCVRGIRYDRNASFGAELSGLPDYPEFTRALNARSIMSNTIPLMTFPEGFPSCTWHPDIPSPETYRELVRRYPQMSY
;
A
#
# COMPACT_ATOMS: atom_id res chain seq x y z
N MET A 1 -20.50 -0.61 -51.74
CA MET A 1 -20.83 0.66 -51.07
C MET A 1 -20.44 0.51 -49.61
N SER A 2 -19.34 1.18 -49.23
CA SER A 2 -18.72 1.40 -47.90
C SER A 2 -18.51 0.18 -46.98
N LEU A 3 -17.30 -0.36 -46.80
CA LEU A 3 -16.15 0.23 -46.05
C LEU A 3 -16.56 0.84 -44.71
N ILE A 4 -16.41 0.05 -43.65
CA ILE A 4 -16.12 0.52 -42.29
C ILE A 4 -14.90 -0.32 -41.87
N ASP A 5 -13.74 0.02 -42.44
CA ASP A 5 -12.69 0.81 -41.79
C ASP A 5 -12.26 0.18 -40.46
N GLU A 6 -11.32 -0.77 -40.59
CA GLU A 6 -10.41 -1.17 -39.54
C GLU A 6 -9.56 0.04 -39.15
N SER A 7 -10.11 0.95 -38.34
CA SER A 7 -9.32 1.99 -37.71
C SER A 7 -8.64 1.38 -36.49
N SER A 8 -7.53 0.71 -36.77
CA SER A 8 -6.36 0.48 -35.94
C SER A 8 -6.21 1.55 -34.87
N SER A 9 -6.65 1.27 -33.64
CA SER A 9 -6.10 1.94 -32.47
C SER A 9 -4.77 1.25 -32.17
N GLN A 10 -3.75 1.63 -32.94
CA GLN A 10 -2.36 1.43 -32.53
C GLN A 10 -2.12 2.42 -31.38
N GLY A 11 -2.71 2.15 -30.22
CA GLY A 11 -2.28 2.81 -28.99
C GLY A 11 -0.84 2.41 -28.77
N ASP A 12 0.03 3.39 -28.55
CA ASP A 12 1.41 3.15 -28.14
C ASP A 12 1.41 2.12 -27.01
N GLU A 13 1.79 0.88 -27.30
CA GLU A 13 1.87 -0.18 -26.30
C GLU A 13 2.97 0.25 -25.33
N VAL A 14 2.54 0.76 -24.17
CA VAL A 14 3.46 1.26 -23.15
C VAL A 14 4.39 0.12 -22.76
N ASP A 15 5.67 0.26 -23.10
CA ASP A 15 6.69 -0.74 -22.76
C ASP A 15 7.00 -0.69 -21.26
N PHE A 16 6.23 -1.46 -20.49
CA PHE A 16 6.41 -1.58 -19.04
C PHE A 16 7.75 -2.20 -18.66
N LYS A 17 8.41 -2.95 -19.55
CA LYS A 17 9.75 -3.49 -19.29
C LYS A 17 10.79 -2.37 -19.33
N ALA A 18 10.70 -1.48 -20.31
CA ALA A 18 11.52 -0.28 -20.36
C ALA A 18 11.24 0.67 -19.17
N LEU A 19 9.97 0.86 -18.80
CA LEU A 19 9.60 1.65 -17.63
C LEU A 19 10.16 1.06 -16.33
N LYS A 20 10.09 -0.26 -16.13
CA LYS A 20 10.69 -0.93 -14.96
C LYS A 20 12.21 -0.77 -14.90
N ALA A 21 12.87 -0.65 -16.04
CA ALA A 21 14.31 -0.38 -16.12
C ALA A 21 14.66 1.10 -15.87
N SER A 22 13.65 1.99 -15.85
CA SER A 22 13.83 3.42 -15.60
C SER A 22 13.66 3.76 -14.10
N ASN A 23 14.35 4.81 -13.65
CA ASN A 23 14.28 5.28 -12.26
C ASN A 23 13.05 6.17 -12.03
N LEU A 24 11.85 5.61 -12.19
CA LEU A 24 10.60 6.30 -11.89
C LEU A 24 10.46 6.51 -10.38
N CYS A 25 10.07 7.72 -9.99
CA CYS A 25 9.77 8.02 -8.60
C CYS A 25 8.45 7.38 -8.16
N LEU A 26 8.23 7.30 -6.85
CA LEU A 26 7.01 6.75 -6.29
C LEU A 26 5.75 7.50 -6.77
N ALA A 27 5.82 8.82 -6.92
CA ALA A 27 4.70 9.63 -7.39
C ALA A 27 4.28 9.29 -8.84
N GLU A 28 5.23 8.87 -9.67
CA GLU A 28 4.95 8.41 -11.03
C GLU A 28 4.38 6.99 -11.00
N ARG A 29 4.96 6.08 -10.21
CA ARG A 29 4.46 4.71 -10.01
C ARG A 29 3.00 4.68 -9.54
N LEU A 30 2.62 5.62 -8.68
CA LEU A 30 1.24 5.78 -8.17
C LEU A 30 0.23 6.20 -9.24
N LYS A 31 0.68 6.74 -10.38
CA LYS A 31 -0.19 7.13 -11.52
C LYS A 31 -0.24 6.06 -12.61
N LEU A 32 0.67 5.08 -12.57
CA LEU A 32 0.74 4.04 -13.59
C LEU A 32 -0.36 3.00 -13.37
N GLU A 33 -1.21 2.87 -14.38
CA GLU A 33 -2.32 1.93 -14.44
C GLU A 33 -1.88 0.66 -15.19
N HIS A 34 -1.21 -0.24 -14.47
CA HIS A 34 -0.77 -1.52 -15.01
C HIS A 34 -1.00 -2.64 -14.02
N TYR A 35 -1.46 -3.78 -14.53
CA TYR A 35 -1.69 -4.98 -13.75
C TYR A 35 -0.72 -6.07 -14.17
N ASP A 36 0.04 -6.56 -13.20
CA ASP A 36 0.87 -7.76 -13.32
C ASP A 36 0.47 -8.73 -12.20
N CYS A 37 0.00 -9.92 -12.57
CA CYS A 37 -0.51 -10.89 -11.60
C CYS A 37 0.59 -11.44 -10.69
N THR A 38 1.83 -11.53 -11.18
CA THR A 38 2.96 -12.04 -10.41
C THR A 38 3.40 -11.04 -9.36
N GLU A 39 3.49 -9.75 -9.74
CA GLU A 39 3.81 -8.67 -8.81
C GLU A 39 2.71 -8.49 -7.76
N CYS A 40 1.44 -8.54 -8.16
CA CYS A 40 0.32 -8.42 -7.22
C CYS A 40 0.32 -9.58 -6.21
N SER A 41 0.64 -10.80 -6.66
CA SER A 41 0.75 -11.97 -5.79
C SER A 41 1.89 -11.83 -4.78
N ALA A 42 3.08 -11.40 -5.24
CA ALA A 42 4.23 -11.13 -4.38
C ALA A 42 3.94 -10.01 -3.36
N ALA A 43 3.25 -8.95 -3.80
CA ALA A 43 2.84 -7.83 -2.96
C ALA A 43 1.88 -8.23 -1.84
N ILE A 44 0.91 -9.09 -2.14
CA ILE A 44 -0.03 -9.63 -1.14
C ILE A 44 0.70 -10.46 -0.07
N LYS A 45 1.79 -11.15 -0.45
CA LYS A 45 2.62 -11.94 0.46
C LYS A 45 3.64 -11.11 1.25
N GLY A 46 3.80 -9.82 0.92
CA GLY A 46 4.82 -8.96 1.53
C GLY A 46 6.24 -9.23 1.01
N GLU A 47 6.38 -9.80 -0.18
CA GLU A 47 7.67 -10.14 -0.78
C GLU A 47 8.24 -8.97 -1.61
N GLN A 48 7.39 -8.29 -2.38
CA GLN A 48 7.78 -7.18 -3.25
C GLN A 48 6.61 -6.23 -3.48
N ILE A 49 6.84 -4.91 -3.48
CA ILE A 49 5.81 -3.92 -3.86
C ILE A 49 5.66 -3.92 -5.38
N SER A 50 4.43 -3.94 -5.89
CA SER A 50 4.17 -3.82 -7.33
C SER A 50 4.78 -2.55 -7.91
N PHE A 51 5.26 -2.63 -9.15
CA PHE A 51 5.89 -1.50 -9.81
C PHE A 51 4.88 -0.37 -10.04
N ALA A 52 3.74 -0.71 -10.64
CA ALA A 52 2.63 0.19 -10.88
C ALA A 52 1.61 0.10 -9.73
N LEU A 53 1.14 1.25 -9.24
CA LEU A 53 0.24 1.36 -8.08
C LEU A 53 -1.04 2.15 -8.38
N GLY A 54 -1.25 2.55 -9.64
CA GLY A 54 -2.42 3.33 -10.06
C GLY A 54 -3.73 2.60 -9.83
N PHE A 55 -3.79 1.30 -10.14
CA PHE A 55 -4.98 0.51 -9.90
C PHE A 55 -5.16 0.15 -8.42
N LEU A 56 -6.41 0.12 -7.96
CA LEU A 56 -6.74 -0.32 -6.61
C LEU A 56 -6.25 -1.75 -6.32
N VAL A 57 -6.30 -2.64 -7.32
CA VAL A 57 -5.84 -4.04 -7.17
C VAL A 57 -4.34 -4.13 -6.87
N SER A 58 -3.51 -3.26 -7.45
CA SER A 58 -2.07 -3.20 -7.15
C SER A 58 -1.78 -2.68 -5.74
N ARG A 59 -2.73 -1.95 -5.11
CA ARG A 59 -2.61 -1.45 -3.73
C ARG A 59 -2.99 -2.48 -2.67
N LEU A 60 -3.42 -3.68 -3.07
CA LEU A 60 -3.68 -4.79 -2.14
C LEU A 60 -2.41 -5.29 -1.41
N CYS A 61 -1.24 -4.74 -1.74
CA CYS A 61 -0.01 -4.86 -0.95
C CYS A 61 -0.18 -4.43 0.53
N VAL A 62 -1.23 -3.67 0.86
CA VAL A 62 -1.72 -3.41 2.22
C VAL A 62 -1.80 -4.69 3.07
N ARG A 63 -2.20 -5.82 2.47
CA ARG A 63 -2.18 -7.11 3.17
C ARG A 63 -0.74 -7.54 3.52
N GLY A 64 0.19 -7.46 2.57
CA GLY A 64 1.60 -7.76 2.79
C GLY A 64 2.19 -6.93 3.93
N ILE A 65 1.92 -5.62 3.94
CA ILE A 65 2.36 -4.68 5.00
C ILE A 65 1.90 -5.16 6.38
N ARG A 66 0.63 -5.56 6.51
CA ARG A 66 0.08 -5.99 7.81
C ARG A 66 0.65 -7.31 8.32
N TYR A 67 1.10 -8.18 7.42
CA TYR A 67 1.61 -9.51 7.77
C TYR A 67 3.13 -9.57 7.83
N ASP A 68 3.82 -8.50 7.45
CA ASP A 68 5.27 -8.41 7.61
C ASP A 68 5.65 -8.30 9.09
N ARG A 69 6.17 -9.42 9.63
CA ARG A 69 6.61 -9.50 11.03
C ARG A 69 7.76 -8.55 11.35
N ASN A 70 8.54 -8.14 10.35
CA ASN A 70 9.67 -7.24 10.53
C ASN A 70 9.29 -5.76 10.50
N ALA A 71 8.03 -5.44 10.16
CA ALA A 71 7.51 -4.07 10.05
C ALA A 71 8.37 -3.14 9.16
N SER A 72 8.96 -3.68 8.10
CA SER A 72 9.82 -2.98 7.14
C SER A 72 9.25 -2.94 5.72
N PHE A 73 8.39 -3.90 5.36
CA PHE A 73 7.75 -3.96 4.05
C PHE A 73 6.82 -2.76 3.83
N GLY A 74 6.96 -2.09 2.69
CA GLY A 74 6.10 -0.96 2.33
C GLY A 74 6.45 0.36 3.03
N ALA A 75 7.58 0.47 3.73
CA ALA A 75 7.96 1.70 4.44
C ALA A 75 8.01 2.93 3.52
N GLU A 76 8.36 2.76 2.23
CA GLU A 76 8.35 3.82 1.21
C GLU A 76 6.96 4.41 0.93
N LEU A 77 5.89 3.69 1.29
CA LEU A 77 4.50 4.09 1.08
C LEU A 77 3.92 4.88 2.27
N SER A 78 4.73 5.22 3.26
CA SER A 78 4.32 5.99 4.43
C SER A 78 4.08 7.46 4.11
N GLY A 79 3.10 8.08 4.76
CA GLY A 79 2.89 9.52 4.73
C GLY A 79 2.32 10.07 3.42
N LEU A 80 1.77 9.19 2.57
CA LEU A 80 1.11 9.57 1.32
C LEU A 80 -0.33 10.07 1.61
N PRO A 81 -0.64 11.38 1.46
CA PRO A 81 -1.94 11.94 1.85
C PRO A 81 -3.10 11.41 0.99
N ASP A 82 -2.87 11.24 -0.31
CA ASP A 82 -3.88 10.75 -1.25
C ASP A 82 -4.08 9.22 -1.19
N TYR A 83 -3.24 8.51 -0.43
CA TYR A 83 -3.22 7.05 -0.31
C TYR A 83 -3.17 6.61 1.17
N PRO A 84 -4.15 7.01 1.99
CA PRO A 84 -4.14 6.77 3.43
C PRO A 84 -4.14 5.27 3.77
N GLU A 85 -4.59 4.39 2.87
CA GLU A 85 -4.57 2.94 3.06
C GLU A 85 -3.19 2.38 3.40
N PHE A 86 -2.12 2.91 2.80
CA PHE A 86 -0.76 2.45 3.09
C PHE A 86 -0.31 2.90 4.48
N THR A 87 -0.49 4.18 4.79
CA THR A 87 -0.14 4.73 6.11
C THR A 87 -0.91 4.03 7.22
N ARG A 88 -2.21 3.75 7.04
CA ARG A 88 -3.00 2.95 8.00
C ARG A 88 -2.45 1.56 8.19
N ALA A 89 -2.06 0.88 7.11
CA ALA A 89 -1.52 -0.47 7.17
C ALA A 89 -0.18 -0.51 7.92
N LEU A 90 0.70 0.45 7.65
CA LEU A 90 1.99 0.61 8.32
C LEU A 90 1.79 0.90 9.81
N ASN A 91 0.93 1.86 10.15
CA ASN A 91 0.64 2.20 11.54
C ASN A 91 0.04 1.00 12.30
N ALA A 92 -0.86 0.25 11.65
CA ALA A 92 -1.43 -0.96 12.21
C ALA A 92 -0.34 -1.99 12.54
N ARG A 93 0.57 -2.24 11.58
CA ARG A 93 1.68 -3.17 11.74
C ARG A 93 2.65 -2.75 12.84
N SER A 94 2.98 -1.45 12.93
CA SER A 94 3.81 -0.94 14.03
C SER A 94 3.17 -1.21 15.38
N ILE A 95 1.88 -0.93 15.55
CA ILE A 95 1.15 -1.16 16.81
C ILE A 95 1.11 -2.64 17.16
N MET A 96 0.85 -3.53 16.19
CA MET A 96 0.90 -4.98 16.36
C MET A 96 2.29 -5.49 16.77
N SER A 97 3.34 -4.75 16.39
CA SER A 97 4.72 -4.98 16.82
C SER A 97 5.09 -4.17 18.09
N ASN A 98 4.10 -3.79 18.91
CA ASN A 98 4.25 -3.04 20.17
C ASN A 98 4.88 -1.64 20.05
N THR A 99 4.90 -1.07 18.85
CA THR A 99 5.46 0.27 18.58
C THR A 99 4.34 1.23 18.21
N ILE A 100 4.19 2.32 18.97
CA ILE A 100 3.14 3.32 18.69
C ILE A 100 3.74 4.44 17.82
N PRO A 101 3.34 4.54 16.54
CA PRO A 101 3.83 5.59 15.65
C PRO A 101 3.25 6.96 16.02
N LEU A 102 3.88 8.03 15.52
CA LEU A 102 3.29 9.35 15.52
C LEU A 102 2.23 9.41 14.40
N MET A 103 0.98 9.64 14.76
CA MET A 103 -0.14 9.69 13.84
C MET A 103 -0.74 11.10 13.88
N THR A 104 -0.44 11.89 12.84
CA THR A 104 -0.79 13.33 12.78
C THR A 104 -2.14 13.60 12.14
N PHE A 105 -2.61 12.72 11.26
CA PHE A 105 -3.85 12.90 10.50
C PHE A 105 -4.82 11.74 10.77
N PRO A 106 -6.13 12.02 10.97
CA PRO A 106 -7.12 10.98 11.27
C PRO A 106 -7.20 9.86 10.23
N GLU A 107 -6.97 10.18 8.96
CA GLU A 107 -7.00 9.23 7.84
C GLU A 107 -5.92 8.17 7.97
N GLY A 108 -4.84 8.46 8.70
CA GLY A 108 -3.75 7.54 8.99
C GLY A 108 -4.03 6.61 10.18
N PHE A 109 -5.13 6.79 10.92
CA PHE A 109 -5.45 5.91 12.04
C PHE A 109 -5.87 4.52 11.55
N PRO A 110 -5.24 3.45 12.07
CA PRO A 110 -5.64 2.08 11.78
C PRO A 110 -7.09 1.80 12.15
N SER A 111 -7.82 1.11 11.27
CA SER A 111 -9.14 0.56 11.57
C SER A 111 -9.09 -0.77 12.32
N CYS A 112 -7.96 -1.50 12.26
CA CYS A 112 -7.78 -2.80 12.92
C CYS A 112 -6.33 -2.97 13.38
N THR A 113 -6.13 -3.11 14.69
CA THR A 113 -4.81 -3.18 15.37
C THR A 113 -4.53 -4.54 16.03
N TRP A 114 -5.43 -5.51 15.89
CA TRP A 114 -5.41 -6.79 16.63
C TRP A 114 -5.16 -8.03 15.76
N HIS A 115 -4.97 -7.87 14.45
CA HIS A 115 -4.73 -8.98 13.51
C HIS A 115 -3.68 -8.60 12.44
N PRO A 116 -2.65 -9.42 12.19
CA PRO A 116 -2.52 -10.84 12.58
C PRO A 116 -1.97 -11.10 13.97
N ASP A 117 -1.37 -10.10 14.61
CA ASP A 117 -0.83 -10.22 15.96
C ASP A 117 -1.54 -9.25 16.89
N ILE A 118 -1.64 -9.61 18.16
CA ILE A 118 -2.29 -8.79 19.19
C ILE A 118 -1.20 -8.01 19.95
N PRO A 119 -1.27 -6.67 20.01
CA PRO A 119 -0.38 -5.86 20.83
C PRO A 119 -0.47 -6.23 22.32
N SER A 120 0.59 -5.94 23.07
CA SER A 120 0.60 -6.11 24.52
C SER A 120 -0.42 -5.20 25.21
N PRO A 121 -0.94 -5.58 26.39
CA PRO A 121 -1.80 -4.72 27.19
C PRO A 121 -1.15 -3.35 27.48
N GLU A 122 0.18 -3.32 27.66
CA GLU A 122 0.96 -2.10 27.90
C GLU A 122 0.90 -1.17 26.67
N THR A 123 1.08 -1.72 25.47
CA THR A 123 0.91 -0.98 24.22
C THR A 123 -0.50 -0.43 24.08
N TYR A 124 -1.54 -1.19 24.41
CA TYR A 124 -2.93 -0.67 24.35
C TYR A 124 -3.19 0.47 25.33
N ARG A 125 -2.70 0.36 26.58
CA ARG A 125 -2.83 1.44 27.57
C ARG A 125 -2.15 2.71 27.08
N GLU A 126 -0.94 2.60 26.52
CA GLU A 126 -0.21 3.75 25.99
C GLU A 126 -0.86 4.30 24.71
N LEU A 127 -1.43 3.44 23.86
CA LEU A 127 -2.14 3.84 22.65
C LEU A 127 -3.35 4.71 23.01
N VAL A 128 -4.19 4.27 23.93
CA VAL A 128 -5.37 5.04 24.39
C VAL A 128 -4.95 6.31 25.12
N ARG A 129 -3.84 6.29 25.88
CA ARG A 129 -3.30 7.49 26.53
C ARG A 129 -2.87 8.56 25.52
N ARG A 130 -2.27 8.17 24.39
CA ARG A 130 -1.81 9.11 23.33
C ARG A 130 -2.91 9.50 22.36
N TYR A 131 -3.78 8.55 22.03
CA TYR A 131 -4.84 8.69 21.04
C TYR A 131 -6.16 8.16 21.62
N PRO A 132 -6.84 8.95 22.48
CA PRO A 132 -8.07 8.51 23.17
C PRO A 132 -9.19 8.04 22.23
N GLN A 133 -9.24 8.58 21.01
CA GLN A 133 -10.17 8.20 19.95
C GLN A 133 -9.97 6.77 19.41
N MET A 134 -8.84 6.12 19.71
CA MET A 134 -8.55 4.73 19.35
C MET A 134 -8.85 3.74 20.48
N SER A 135 -9.72 4.12 21.42
CA SER A 135 -10.33 3.17 22.36
C SER A 135 -11.39 2.35 21.61
N TYR A 136 -10.96 1.18 21.11
CA TYR A 136 -11.85 0.17 20.52
C TYR A 136 -12.12 -0.96 21.51
#